data_AF-A0A4S2CSX1-F1
#
_entry.id   AF-A0A4S2CSX1-F1
#
_cell.length_a   1.000
_cell.length_b   1.000
_cell.length_c   1.000
_cell.angle_alpha   90.00
_cell.angle_beta   90.00
_cell.angle_gamma   90.00
#
_symmetry.space_group_name_H-M   'P 1'
#
loop_
_entity.id
_entity.type
_entity.pdbx_description
1 polymer ?
#
loop_
_entity_poly.entity_id
_entity_poly.type
_entity_poly.pdbx_seq_one_letter_code
_entity_poly.pdbx_strand_id
1 'polypeptide(L)'
;MADRKQIAIKERILKQAMEFWGVSDARDMDPVIDLLLEVFAYESNKLHEEIEQSDSRILHRLSRILIGNKWSLPKPAHALMTITPNHGEICELDAEDHFYAEKNIFGKGDIQVFITPLFSYKLVDAKVRAIAYSDSIRHSSDSFSISNRFLGAKNRIADYCVWVGIDVPKEVLKEMDSVMFCIKPSDMDILPFMKMASFYDANGNHLSVTTGLHVEDPYCNAHYFNEIRDFYSDLYFNVSMGDVAREKHTYGQMFPGYISDGDVLDESESLFWVKILFPEMFTKEHIEKLDIYLNTFPVVNRQIVYKQHNFRSTGRIIPLKCPNRTYFLNIRSFLDNKGREYVNRLNQYEENPTGIFSLYFGNLERFDSDSARSLISKVLQLMKEDGNAFASMNPDALSTQLKELFSKITEIEKGLESSLKEDNKTKVFVLSVPQKDATNAEIKYWLTSGSLANGFNEHTLIQQFNIEKYDASGIMLRTSMQGGATHDSEQELINSLRYGLLSRERIISKEDIKSYLLHKMGKYVESVEIGNGVAISPDRKKGLTRVTEIRIKLGQFDDDEIPNLAELALYFERDLAARSVCNSNYKIKFV
;
A
#
# COMPACT_ATOMS: atom_id res chain seq x y z
N MET A 1 -22.86 25.71 30.49
CA MET A 1 -22.85 24.98 31.78
C MET A 1 -21.41 24.93 32.23
N ALA A 2 -21.08 25.50 33.39
CA ALA A 2 -19.71 25.53 33.90
C ALA A 2 -19.21 24.08 34.08
N ASP A 3 -17.98 23.83 33.65
CA ASP A 3 -17.41 22.49 33.66
C ASP A 3 -17.25 21.99 35.11
N ARG A 4 -17.54 20.71 35.37
CA ARG A 4 -17.55 20.14 36.73
C ARG A 4 -16.17 20.25 37.39
N LYS A 5 -15.10 20.24 36.57
CA LYS A 5 -13.71 20.50 36.98
C LYS A 5 -13.48 21.97 37.38
N GLN A 6 -14.04 22.93 36.63
CA GLN A 6 -13.92 24.36 36.93
C GLN A 6 -14.53 24.71 38.29
N ILE A 7 -15.70 24.13 38.59
CA ILE A 7 -16.38 24.32 39.89
C ILE A 7 -15.54 23.74 41.02
N ALA A 8 -14.95 22.55 40.83
CA ALA A 8 -14.08 21.93 41.81
C ALA A 8 -12.79 22.74 42.08
N ILE A 9 -12.21 23.36 41.04
CA ILE A 9 -11.05 24.26 41.19
C ILE A 9 -11.48 25.53 41.97
N LYS A 10 -12.61 26.15 41.60
CA LYS A 10 -13.16 27.33 42.28
C LYS A 10 -13.40 27.05 43.77
N GLU A 11 -14.07 25.95 44.10
CA GLU A 11 -14.34 25.55 45.49
C GLU A 11 -13.05 25.29 46.29
N ARG A 12 -12.04 24.68 45.66
CA ARG A 12 -10.76 24.38 46.32
C ARG A 12 -9.98 25.65 46.64
N ILE A 13 -9.94 26.61 45.71
CA ILE A 13 -9.27 27.90 45.91
C ILE A 13 -10.07 28.75 46.91
N LEU A 14 -11.40 28.77 46.81
CA LEU A 14 -12.28 29.50 47.73
C LEU A 14 -12.10 29.02 49.18
N LYS A 15 -12.08 27.70 49.40
CA LYS A 15 -11.86 27.12 50.73
C LYS A 15 -10.51 27.53 51.31
N GLN A 16 -9.47 27.55 50.48
CA GLN A 16 -8.13 27.94 50.91
C GLN A 16 -8.03 29.45 51.21
N ALA A 17 -8.70 30.29 50.41
CA ALA A 17 -8.80 31.73 50.66
C ALA A 17 -9.56 32.04 51.96
N MET A 18 -10.67 31.34 52.21
CA MET A 18 -11.45 31.45 53.45
C MET A 18 -10.63 31.07 54.69
N GLU A 19 -9.83 30.01 54.60
CA GLU A 19 -8.90 29.61 55.68
C GLU A 19 -7.82 30.67 55.94
N PHE A 20 -7.22 31.25 54.90
CA PHE A 20 -6.19 32.29 55.04
C PHE A 20 -6.74 33.60 55.62
N TRP A 21 -7.98 33.94 55.29
CA TRP A 21 -8.61 35.20 55.72
C TRP A 21 -9.43 35.07 57.00
N GLY A 22 -9.56 33.85 57.54
CA GLY A 22 -10.32 33.59 58.77
C GLY A 22 -11.83 33.81 58.62
N VAL A 23 -12.36 33.68 57.40
CA VAL A 23 -13.78 33.88 57.09
C VAL A 23 -14.49 32.52 57.09
N SER A 24 -15.53 32.38 57.90
CA SER A 24 -16.27 31.12 58.09
C SER A 24 -17.41 30.89 57.09
N ASP A 25 -17.93 31.95 56.46
CA ASP A 25 -19.06 31.87 55.52
C ASP A 25 -18.72 32.55 54.18
N ALA A 26 -18.96 31.86 53.07
CA ALA A 26 -18.59 32.33 51.73
C ALA A 26 -19.37 33.58 51.30
N ARG A 27 -20.50 33.87 51.95
CA ARG A 27 -21.37 35.03 51.71
C ARG A 27 -20.80 36.33 52.25
N ASP A 28 -19.85 36.26 53.18
CA ASP A 28 -19.20 37.43 53.76
C ASP A 28 -18.00 37.93 52.91
N MET A 29 -17.65 37.19 51.85
CA MET A 29 -16.63 37.63 50.89
C MET A 29 -17.19 38.66 49.92
N ASP A 30 -16.34 39.63 49.56
CA ASP A 30 -16.63 40.62 48.53
C ASP A 30 -17.00 39.92 47.20
N PRO A 31 -18.12 40.27 46.56
CA PRO A 31 -18.51 39.76 45.23
C PRO A 31 -17.42 39.87 44.17
N VAL A 32 -16.52 40.86 44.27
CA VAL A 32 -15.38 41.00 43.35
C VAL A 32 -14.41 39.83 43.46
N ILE A 33 -14.23 39.28 44.66
CA ILE A 33 -13.35 38.12 44.90
C ILE A 33 -13.95 36.89 44.26
N ASP A 34 -15.27 36.70 44.37
CA ASP A 34 -15.94 35.57 43.71
C ASP A 34 -15.78 35.64 42.18
N LEU A 35 -15.87 36.84 41.61
CA LEU A 35 -15.63 37.08 40.18
C LEU A 35 -14.16 36.77 39.79
N LEU A 36 -13.19 37.23 40.59
CA LEU A 36 -11.77 36.95 40.36
C LEU A 36 -11.45 35.46 40.48
N LEU A 37 -12.02 34.77 41.47
CA LEU A 37 -11.87 33.33 41.66
C LEU A 37 -12.47 32.55 40.49
N GLU A 38 -13.57 33.03 39.92
CA GLU A 38 -14.20 32.42 38.76
C GLU A 38 -13.35 32.56 37.50
N VAL A 39 -12.79 33.75 37.25
CA VAL A 39 -11.82 33.98 36.15
C VAL A 39 -10.57 33.13 36.35
N PHE A 40 -10.05 33.05 37.57
CA PHE A 40 -8.86 32.26 37.87
C PHE A 40 -9.11 30.75 37.70
N ALA A 41 -10.25 30.26 38.15
CA ALA A 41 -10.66 28.87 37.95
C ALA A 41 -10.86 28.55 36.46
N TYR A 42 -11.40 29.50 35.69
CA TYR A 42 -11.55 29.37 34.24
C TYR A 42 -10.18 29.26 33.54
N GLU A 43 -9.28 30.21 33.77
CA GLU A 43 -7.95 30.20 33.14
C GLU A 43 -7.10 29.00 33.61
N SER A 44 -7.22 28.58 34.87
CA SER A 44 -6.54 27.39 35.38
C SER A 44 -7.08 26.10 34.76
N ASN A 45 -8.39 25.96 34.59
CA ASN A 45 -8.98 24.80 33.93
C ASN A 45 -8.53 24.73 32.47
N LYS A 46 -8.52 25.88 31.79
CA LYS A 46 -8.05 26.00 30.42
C LYS A 46 -6.58 25.62 30.27
N LEU A 47 -5.69 26.10 31.16
CA LEU A 47 -4.29 25.69 31.16
C LEU A 47 -4.14 24.18 31.36
N HIS A 48 -4.95 23.58 32.22
CA HIS A 48 -4.93 22.14 32.44
C HIS A 48 -5.37 21.36 31.19
N GLU A 49 -6.42 21.80 30.50
CA GLU A 49 -6.83 21.23 29.20
C GLU A 49 -5.72 21.37 28.14
N GLU A 50 -5.05 22.52 28.07
CA GLU A 50 -3.91 22.72 27.17
C GLU A 50 -2.75 21.77 27.50
N ILE A 51 -2.50 21.49 28.78
CA ILE A 51 -1.48 20.52 29.22
C ILE A 51 -1.87 19.09 28.84
N GLU A 52 -3.10 18.64 29.12
CA GLU A 52 -3.55 17.28 28.75
C GLU A 52 -3.49 17.06 27.22
N GLN A 53 -3.84 18.09 26.44
CA GLN A 53 -3.70 18.07 24.98
C GLN A 53 -2.22 18.00 24.57
N SER A 54 -1.35 18.76 25.24
CA SER A 54 0.10 18.75 24.99
C SER A 54 0.71 17.38 25.26
N ASP A 55 0.39 16.76 26.40
CA ASP A 55 0.86 15.43 26.78
C ASP A 55 0.40 14.36 25.77
N SER A 56 -0.87 14.40 25.39
CA SER A 56 -1.42 13.52 24.35
C SER A 56 -0.67 13.67 23.03
N ARG A 57 -0.36 14.90 22.61
CA ARG A 57 0.43 15.19 21.40
C ARG A 57 1.86 14.67 21.50
N ILE A 58 2.51 14.84 22.66
CA ILE A 58 3.88 14.36 22.90
C ILE A 58 3.90 12.84 22.84
N LEU A 59 2.95 12.15 23.48
CA LEU A 59 2.84 10.70 23.44
C LEU A 59 2.61 10.18 22.01
N HIS A 60 1.69 10.79 21.25
CA HIS A 60 1.49 10.46 19.84
C HIS A 60 2.75 10.70 18.99
N ARG A 61 3.53 11.73 19.30
CA ARG A 61 4.78 12.01 18.59
C ARG A 61 5.87 11.00 18.95
N LEU A 62 6.05 10.71 20.23
CA LEU A 62 7.02 9.72 20.69
C LEU A 62 6.69 8.34 20.13
N SER A 63 5.43 7.95 20.11
CA SER A 63 5.03 6.67 19.51
C SER A 63 5.42 6.61 18.04
N ARG A 64 5.16 7.65 17.24
CA ARG A 64 5.55 7.70 15.81
C ARG A 64 7.06 7.81 15.56
N ILE A 65 7.84 8.35 16.50
CA ILE A 65 9.30 8.40 16.38
C ILE A 65 9.91 7.05 16.75
N LEU A 66 9.40 6.42 17.81
CA LEU A 66 9.87 5.13 18.31
C LEU A 66 9.43 3.97 17.42
N ILE A 67 8.25 4.09 16.80
CA ILE A 67 7.64 3.07 15.95
C ILE A 67 7.83 3.49 14.50
N GLY A 68 8.48 2.64 13.70
CA GLY A 68 8.74 2.94 12.29
C GLY A 68 7.46 3.30 11.53
N ASN A 69 7.56 4.27 10.61
CA ASN A 69 6.42 4.81 9.85
C ASN A 69 5.56 3.73 9.17
N LYS A 70 6.16 2.58 8.83
CA LYS A 70 5.51 1.37 8.28
C LYS A 70 4.23 0.95 9.01
N TRP A 71 4.17 1.15 10.33
CA TRP A 71 3.02 0.73 11.15
C TRP A 71 1.90 1.77 11.23
N SER A 72 2.17 3.01 10.81
CA SER A 72 1.23 4.13 10.86
C SER A 72 0.71 4.56 9.50
N LEU A 73 1.37 4.09 8.43
CA LEU A 73 1.05 4.42 7.05
C LEU A 73 0.08 3.38 6.47
N PRO A 74 -0.79 3.79 5.53
CA PRO A 74 -1.65 2.87 4.80
C PRO A 74 -0.83 1.89 3.96
N LYS A 75 -1.49 0.81 3.52
CA LYS A 75 -0.95 -0.16 2.56
C LYS A 75 -1.70 -0.05 1.23
N PRO A 76 -0.99 -0.03 0.09
CA PRO A 76 -1.62 0.00 -1.21
C PRO A 76 -2.15 -1.39 -1.57
N ALA A 77 -3.27 -1.43 -2.30
CA ALA A 77 -3.71 -2.66 -2.95
C ALA A 77 -2.72 -3.08 -4.03
N HIS A 78 -2.61 -4.38 -4.28
CA HIS A 78 -1.69 -4.96 -5.26
C HIS A 78 -2.33 -6.10 -6.05
N ALA A 79 -1.87 -6.28 -7.28
CA ALA A 79 -2.27 -7.35 -8.20
C ALA A 79 -1.11 -7.72 -9.13
N LEU A 80 -1.28 -8.78 -9.92
CA LEU A 80 -0.48 -9.05 -11.10
C LEU A 80 -1.17 -8.48 -12.33
N MET A 81 -0.41 -7.79 -13.18
CA MET A 81 -0.89 -7.23 -14.43
C MET A 81 0.00 -7.68 -15.58
N THR A 82 -0.62 -8.07 -16.69
CA THR A 82 0.06 -8.32 -17.95
C THR A 82 -0.01 -7.06 -18.82
N ILE A 83 1.10 -6.72 -19.47
CA ILE A 83 1.14 -5.71 -20.53
C ILE A 83 1.78 -6.31 -21.78
N THR A 84 1.18 -6.04 -22.94
CA THR A 84 1.82 -6.33 -24.23
C THR A 84 2.42 -5.05 -24.83
N PRO A 85 3.70 -5.05 -25.20
CA PRO A 85 4.30 -3.92 -25.90
C PRO A 85 3.69 -3.79 -27.31
N ASN A 86 3.85 -2.62 -27.91
CA ASN A 86 3.56 -2.43 -29.34
C ASN A 86 4.59 -3.21 -30.19
N HIS A 87 4.17 -3.69 -31.35
CA HIS A 87 4.95 -4.61 -32.19
C HIS A 87 6.39 -4.12 -32.49
N GLY A 88 7.37 -5.00 -32.27
CA GLY A 88 8.75 -4.81 -32.74
C GLY A 88 9.67 -3.97 -31.86
N GLU A 89 9.22 -3.47 -30.71
CA GLU A 89 10.05 -2.68 -29.80
C GLU A 89 10.29 -3.40 -28.46
N ILE A 90 11.55 -3.43 -28.02
CA ILE A 90 11.89 -3.74 -26.63
C ILE A 90 11.56 -2.49 -25.81
N CYS A 91 10.42 -2.52 -25.12
CA CYS A 91 9.94 -1.40 -24.33
C CYS A 91 10.25 -1.61 -22.84
N GLU A 92 10.83 -0.62 -22.18
CA GLU A 92 11.00 -0.64 -20.72
C GLU A 92 9.77 -0.04 -20.06
N LEU A 93 9.10 -0.84 -19.24
CA LEU A 93 8.03 -0.38 -18.37
C LEU A 93 8.63 0.30 -17.16
N ASP A 94 8.34 1.59 -16.97
CA ASP A 94 8.86 2.32 -15.81
C ASP A 94 7.93 2.13 -14.61
N ALA A 95 8.51 2.13 -13.41
CA ALA A 95 7.78 2.21 -12.16
C ALA A 95 6.89 3.46 -12.10
N GLU A 96 7.27 4.55 -12.76
CA GLU A 96 6.47 5.78 -12.81
C GLU A 96 5.37 5.78 -13.89
N ASP A 97 5.22 4.71 -14.70
CA ASP A 97 4.13 4.62 -15.69
C ASP A 97 2.76 4.42 -15.01
N HIS A 98 1.82 5.34 -15.28
CA HIS A 98 0.48 5.36 -14.67
C HIS A 98 -0.57 4.70 -15.54
N PHE A 99 -1.38 3.87 -14.89
CA PHE A 99 -2.61 3.30 -15.39
C PHE A 99 -3.76 3.72 -14.46
N TYR A 100 -5.00 3.64 -14.92
CA TYR A 100 -6.15 3.88 -14.06
C TYR A 100 -7.32 2.96 -14.42
N ALA A 101 -8.16 2.72 -13.42
CA ALA A 101 -9.43 2.03 -13.55
C ALA A 101 -10.52 2.86 -12.85
N GLU A 102 -11.75 2.77 -13.35
CA GLU A 102 -12.90 3.45 -12.78
C GLU A 102 -13.73 2.48 -11.93
N LYS A 103 -14.10 2.92 -10.72
CA LYS A 103 -14.98 2.19 -9.81
C LYS A 103 -16.18 3.04 -9.49
N ASN A 104 -17.37 2.55 -9.82
CA ASN A 104 -18.61 3.18 -9.43
C ASN A 104 -18.91 2.84 -7.96
N ILE A 105 -19.04 3.86 -7.12
CA ILE A 105 -19.48 3.68 -5.73
C ILE A 105 -20.87 4.28 -5.58
N PHE A 106 -21.81 3.45 -5.09
CA PHE A 106 -23.20 3.84 -4.89
C PHE A 106 -23.32 5.15 -4.10
N GLY A 107 -24.08 6.11 -4.65
CA GLY A 107 -24.31 7.43 -4.06
C GLY A 107 -23.14 8.41 -4.10
N LYS A 108 -22.02 8.04 -4.75
CA LYS A 108 -20.74 8.78 -4.67
C LYS A 108 -20.05 9.03 -6.02
N GLY A 109 -20.61 8.51 -7.12
CA GLY A 109 -20.10 8.69 -8.48
C GLY A 109 -18.94 7.74 -8.83
N ASP A 110 -18.43 7.88 -10.05
CA ASP A 110 -17.28 7.14 -10.55
C ASP A 110 -15.98 7.70 -9.97
N ILE A 111 -15.13 6.81 -9.47
CA ILE A 111 -13.86 7.17 -8.85
C ILE A 111 -12.75 6.56 -9.67
N GLN A 112 -11.80 7.40 -10.06
CA GLN A 112 -10.57 6.96 -10.72
C GLN A 112 -9.57 6.46 -9.69
N VAL A 113 -9.11 5.24 -9.89
CA VAL A 113 -8.12 4.58 -9.05
C VAL A 113 -6.87 4.33 -9.89
N PHE A 114 -5.76 4.94 -9.50
CA PHE A 114 -4.49 4.84 -10.21
C PHE A 114 -3.71 3.59 -9.82
N ILE A 115 -3.05 2.98 -10.80
CA ILE A 115 -2.27 1.75 -10.69
C ILE A 115 -0.93 2.00 -11.38
N THR A 116 0.17 1.54 -10.79
CA THR A 116 1.49 1.61 -11.41
C THR A 116 2.29 0.33 -11.11
N PRO A 117 3.30 -0.02 -11.91
CA PRO A 117 4.19 -1.17 -11.67
C PRO A 117 4.96 -1.04 -10.36
N LEU A 118 5.22 -2.11 -9.63
CA LEU A 118 6.00 -2.05 -8.38
C LEU A 118 7.45 -1.56 -8.63
N PHE A 119 8.07 -2.07 -9.70
CA PHE A 119 9.43 -1.78 -10.16
C PHE A 119 9.47 -1.74 -11.69
N SER A 120 10.54 -1.17 -12.26
CA SER A 120 10.72 -1.09 -13.71
C SER A 120 11.05 -2.46 -14.29
N TYR A 121 10.49 -2.78 -15.46
CA TYR A 121 10.54 -4.11 -16.04
C TYR A 121 10.74 -4.04 -17.56
N LYS A 122 11.66 -4.85 -18.09
CA LYS A 122 11.91 -4.94 -19.54
C LYS A 122 10.85 -5.82 -20.19
N LEU A 123 9.95 -5.22 -20.97
CA LEU A 123 8.93 -5.96 -21.71
C LEU A 123 9.54 -6.63 -22.94
N VAL A 124 8.94 -7.76 -23.29
CA VAL A 124 9.35 -8.57 -24.41
C VAL A 124 8.18 -8.73 -25.36
N ASP A 125 8.35 -8.49 -26.66
CA ASP A 125 7.29 -8.77 -27.65
C ASP A 125 7.13 -10.29 -27.84
N ALA A 126 6.41 -10.90 -26.89
CA ALA A 126 6.14 -12.32 -26.82
C ALA A 126 4.76 -12.56 -26.19
N LYS A 127 3.95 -13.41 -26.81
CA LYS A 127 2.64 -13.83 -26.29
C LYS A 127 2.60 -15.35 -26.18
N VAL A 128 2.12 -15.87 -25.04
CA VAL A 128 1.79 -17.29 -24.93
C VAL A 128 0.56 -17.53 -25.79
N ARG A 129 0.65 -18.46 -26.74
CA ARG A 129 -0.46 -18.75 -27.68
C ARG A 129 -1.05 -20.14 -27.45
N ALA A 130 -0.23 -21.08 -27.03
CA ALA A 130 -0.64 -22.47 -26.86
C ALA A 130 -0.05 -23.07 -25.58
N ILE A 131 -0.84 -23.85 -24.85
CA ILE A 131 -0.39 -24.66 -23.71
C ILE A 131 -0.88 -26.09 -23.94
N ALA A 132 0.04 -27.02 -24.18
CA ALA A 132 -0.24 -28.43 -24.39
C ALA A 132 0.04 -29.25 -23.12
N TYR A 133 -0.93 -30.06 -22.72
CA TYR A 133 -0.87 -30.91 -21.52
C TYR A 133 -1.65 -32.20 -21.76
N SER A 134 -1.16 -33.32 -21.22
CA SER A 134 -1.73 -34.67 -21.42
C SER A 134 -2.09 -35.01 -22.88
N ASP A 135 -3.32 -34.77 -23.27
CA ASP A 135 -3.93 -35.06 -24.57
C ASP A 135 -4.67 -33.84 -25.15
N SER A 136 -4.64 -32.72 -24.43
CA SER A 136 -5.37 -31.49 -24.72
C SER A 136 -4.40 -30.32 -24.93
N ILE A 137 -4.83 -29.37 -25.76
CA ILE A 137 -4.13 -28.11 -25.99
C ILE A 137 -5.11 -26.97 -25.73
N ARG A 138 -4.65 -26.00 -24.94
CA ARG A 138 -5.34 -24.75 -24.70
C ARG A 138 -4.77 -23.69 -25.61
N HIS A 139 -5.60 -23.11 -26.46
CA HIS A 139 -5.24 -21.93 -27.22
C HIS A 139 -5.82 -20.69 -26.58
N SER A 140 -4.96 -19.70 -26.34
CA SER A 140 -5.38 -18.38 -25.89
C SER A 140 -5.63 -17.51 -27.12
N SER A 141 -6.90 -17.37 -27.51
CA SER A 141 -7.34 -16.23 -28.33
C SER A 141 -7.80 -15.10 -27.41
N ASP A 142 -7.79 -13.86 -27.90
CA ASP A 142 -7.92 -12.59 -27.14
C ASP A 142 -9.15 -12.43 -26.23
N SER A 143 -10.02 -13.45 -26.10
CA SER A 143 -11.17 -13.42 -25.17
C SER A 143 -11.57 -14.77 -24.56
N PHE A 144 -11.15 -15.92 -25.11
CA PHE A 144 -11.53 -17.23 -24.59
C PHE A 144 -10.42 -18.27 -24.77
N SER A 145 -10.19 -19.08 -23.74
CA SER A 145 -9.31 -20.24 -23.83
C SER A 145 -10.11 -21.47 -24.24
N ILE A 146 -9.92 -21.97 -25.47
CA ILE A 146 -10.57 -23.20 -25.93
C ILE A 146 -9.59 -24.35 -25.65
N SER A 147 -10.05 -25.35 -24.88
CA SER A 147 -9.32 -26.60 -24.68
C SER A 147 -9.83 -27.63 -25.69
N ASN A 148 -8.94 -28.07 -26.58
CA ASN A 148 -9.26 -29.07 -27.58
C ASN A 148 -8.36 -30.28 -27.40
N ARG A 149 -8.91 -31.47 -27.64
CA ARG A 149 -8.11 -32.68 -27.68
C ARG A 149 -7.32 -32.72 -28.99
N PHE A 150 -6.00 -32.82 -28.91
CA PHE A 150 -5.14 -32.77 -30.10
C PHE A 150 -4.24 -34.02 -30.25
N LEU A 151 -4.22 -34.91 -29.25
CA LEU A 151 -3.44 -36.15 -29.25
C LEU A 151 -4.32 -37.39 -29.04
N GLY A 152 -3.96 -38.46 -29.76
CA GLY A 152 -4.51 -39.80 -29.54
C GLY A 152 -3.98 -40.45 -28.25
N ALA A 153 -4.72 -41.41 -27.70
CA ALA A 153 -4.41 -42.05 -26.41
C ALA A 153 -3.02 -42.71 -26.29
N LYS A 154 -2.36 -43.02 -27.42
CA LYS A 154 -1.01 -43.61 -27.47
C LYS A 154 0.13 -42.58 -27.36
N ASN A 155 -0.13 -41.32 -27.69
CA ASN A 155 0.89 -40.26 -27.73
C ASN A 155 0.67 -39.21 -26.64
N ARG A 156 0.03 -39.62 -25.53
CA ARG A 156 -0.28 -38.75 -24.39
C ARG A 156 1.00 -38.26 -23.73
N ILE A 157 1.10 -36.95 -23.53
CA ILE A 157 2.12 -36.28 -22.73
C ILE A 157 1.94 -36.72 -21.27
N ALA A 158 3.03 -36.89 -20.52
CA ALA A 158 2.94 -37.24 -19.11
C ALA A 158 2.14 -36.19 -18.31
N ASP A 159 1.38 -36.64 -17.31
CA ASP A 159 0.45 -35.77 -16.57
C ASP A 159 1.12 -34.68 -15.73
N TYR A 160 2.43 -34.75 -15.55
CA TYR A 160 3.27 -33.76 -14.85
C TYR A 160 4.07 -32.88 -15.84
N CYS A 161 3.83 -33.00 -17.15
CA CYS A 161 4.58 -32.31 -18.20
C CYS A 161 3.68 -31.33 -18.97
N VAL A 162 4.18 -30.11 -19.18
CA VAL A 162 3.51 -29.05 -19.93
C VAL A 162 4.42 -28.56 -21.04
N TRP A 163 3.85 -28.30 -22.21
CA TRP A 163 4.52 -27.62 -23.32
C TRP A 163 3.87 -26.25 -23.54
N VAL A 164 4.68 -25.19 -23.52
CA VAL A 164 4.25 -23.82 -23.69
C VAL A 164 4.75 -23.33 -25.05
N GLY A 165 3.82 -23.00 -25.94
CA GLY A 165 4.06 -22.42 -27.25
C GLY A 165 3.96 -20.90 -27.18
N ILE A 166 5.07 -20.24 -27.48
CA ILE A 166 5.24 -18.79 -27.41
C ILE A 166 5.36 -18.23 -28.83
N ASP A 167 4.53 -17.25 -29.14
CA ASP A 167 4.68 -16.45 -30.34
C ASP A 167 5.62 -15.27 -30.07
N VAL A 168 6.74 -15.25 -30.78
CA VAL A 168 7.83 -14.28 -30.62
C VAL A 168 8.39 -13.93 -31.99
N PRO A 169 8.58 -12.65 -32.37
CA PRO A 169 9.25 -12.31 -33.63
C PRO A 169 10.69 -12.85 -33.67
N LYS A 170 11.16 -13.25 -34.87
CA LYS A 170 12.50 -13.86 -35.03
C LYS A 170 13.66 -12.94 -34.63
N GLU A 171 13.45 -11.62 -34.72
CA GLU A 171 14.42 -10.59 -34.33
C GLU A 171 14.57 -10.55 -32.81
N VAL A 172 13.46 -10.42 -32.09
CA VAL A 172 13.44 -10.38 -30.63
C VAL A 172 13.96 -11.70 -30.04
N LEU A 173 13.63 -12.86 -30.65
CA LEU A 173 14.14 -14.16 -30.22
C LEU A 173 15.69 -14.26 -30.27
N LYS A 174 16.34 -13.51 -31.16
CA LYS A 174 17.82 -13.49 -31.24
C LYS A 174 18.46 -12.58 -30.20
N GLU A 175 17.76 -11.55 -29.74
CA GLU A 175 18.24 -10.59 -28.74
C GLU A 175 17.83 -10.95 -27.30
N MET A 176 16.97 -11.96 -27.13
CA MET A 176 16.56 -12.44 -25.81
C MET A 176 17.66 -13.22 -25.09
N ASP A 177 18.13 -12.67 -23.98
CA ASP A 177 19.04 -13.35 -23.06
C ASP A 177 18.29 -14.15 -21.97
N SER A 178 17.13 -13.67 -21.54
CA SER A 178 16.31 -14.31 -20.50
C SER A 178 14.82 -14.00 -20.66
N VAL A 179 13.97 -14.96 -20.30
CA VAL A 179 12.51 -14.81 -20.31
C VAL A 179 11.96 -15.14 -18.92
N MET A 180 11.17 -14.22 -18.36
CA MET A 180 10.48 -14.45 -17.09
C MET A 180 9.09 -15.04 -17.35
N PHE A 181 8.84 -16.20 -16.77
CA PHE A 181 7.51 -16.80 -16.71
C PHE A 181 6.87 -16.50 -15.36
N CYS A 182 5.60 -16.08 -15.41
CA CYS A 182 4.74 -16.02 -14.24
C CYS A 182 3.77 -17.20 -14.32
N ILE A 183 3.90 -18.15 -13.40
CA ILE A 183 3.08 -19.36 -13.36
C ILE A 183 2.20 -19.31 -12.11
N LYS A 184 0.89 -19.22 -12.31
CA LYS A 184 -0.10 -19.15 -11.22
C LYS A 184 -0.92 -20.44 -11.18
N PRO A 185 -0.86 -21.21 -10.09
CA PRO A 185 -1.75 -22.35 -9.89
C PRO A 185 -3.10 -21.87 -9.36
N SER A 186 -4.19 -22.50 -9.77
CA SER A 186 -5.50 -22.29 -9.12
C SER A 186 -5.56 -22.87 -7.70
N ASP A 187 -4.83 -23.97 -7.46
CA ASP A 187 -4.67 -24.55 -6.12
C ASP A 187 -3.35 -24.08 -5.50
N MET A 188 -3.46 -23.21 -4.51
CA MET A 188 -2.29 -22.62 -3.84
C MET A 188 -1.56 -23.60 -2.93
N ASP A 189 -2.16 -24.71 -2.48
CA ASP A 189 -1.44 -25.71 -1.66
C ASP A 189 -0.27 -26.36 -2.43
N ILE A 190 -0.30 -26.28 -3.76
CA ILE A 190 0.72 -26.83 -4.66
C ILE A 190 1.89 -25.86 -4.90
N LEU A 191 1.69 -24.56 -4.66
CA LEU A 191 2.67 -23.50 -4.90
C LEU A 191 4.07 -23.80 -4.32
N PRO A 192 4.21 -24.30 -3.08
CA PRO A 192 5.54 -24.61 -2.50
C PRO A 192 6.35 -25.63 -3.32
N PHE A 193 5.67 -26.52 -4.05
CA PHE A 193 6.30 -27.58 -4.83
C PHE A 193 6.69 -27.13 -6.25
N MET A 194 6.19 -25.99 -6.72
CA MET A 194 6.49 -25.49 -8.06
C MET A 194 7.95 -25.11 -8.25
N LYS A 195 8.67 -24.74 -7.17
CA LYS A 195 10.11 -24.45 -7.21
C LYS A 195 10.97 -25.64 -7.65
N MET A 196 10.41 -26.84 -7.64
CA MET A 196 11.06 -28.05 -8.10
C MET A 196 10.87 -28.32 -9.60
N ALA A 197 10.19 -27.44 -10.34
CA ALA A 197 9.98 -27.59 -11.76
C ALA A 197 11.29 -27.45 -12.55
N SER A 198 11.44 -28.24 -13.61
CA SER A 198 12.60 -28.19 -14.51
C SER A 198 12.16 -27.81 -15.92
N PHE A 199 12.95 -26.98 -16.58
CA PHE A 199 12.62 -26.41 -17.89
C PHE A 199 13.56 -26.99 -18.94
N TYR A 200 13.01 -27.34 -20.10
CA TYR A 200 13.75 -27.88 -21.23
C TYR A 200 13.36 -27.19 -22.52
N ASP A 201 14.31 -27.14 -23.44
CA ASP A 201 14.09 -26.71 -24.82
C ASP A 201 13.36 -27.78 -25.64
N ALA A 202 12.90 -27.41 -26.84
CA ALA A 202 12.31 -28.31 -27.83
C ALA A 202 13.19 -29.54 -28.13
N ASN A 203 14.51 -29.36 -28.12
CA ASN A 203 15.50 -30.42 -28.35
C ASN A 203 15.84 -31.25 -27.09
N GLY A 204 15.23 -30.96 -25.94
CA GLY A 204 15.45 -31.68 -24.69
C GLY A 204 16.66 -31.22 -23.88
N ASN A 205 17.29 -30.10 -24.24
CA ASN A 205 18.36 -29.48 -23.46
C ASN A 205 17.80 -28.82 -22.20
N HIS A 206 18.48 -28.98 -21.07
CA HIS A 206 18.06 -28.40 -19.78
C HIS A 206 18.34 -26.90 -19.72
N LEU A 207 17.34 -26.10 -19.37
CA LEU A 207 17.45 -24.64 -19.23
C LEU A 207 17.79 -24.26 -17.79
N SER A 208 18.70 -23.30 -17.60
CA SER A 208 18.99 -22.77 -16.27
C SER A 208 17.88 -21.82 -15.82
N VAL A 209 17.31 -22.08 -14.65
CA VAL A 209 16.18 -21.31 -14.11
C VAL A 209 16.50 -20.76 -12.74
N THR A 210 16.26 -19.47 -12.53
CA THR A 210 16.27 -18.85 -11.21
C THR A 210 14.84 -18.54 -10.80
N THR A 211 14.43 -19.04 -9.63
CA THR A 211 13.08 -18.86 -9.08
C THR A 211 13.05 -17.64 -8.17
N GLY A 212 12.05 -16.78 -8.30
CA GLY A 212 11.88 -15.63 -7.43
C GLY A 212 12.04 -14.27 -8.11
N LEU A 213 11.57 -13.24 -7.42
CA LEU A 213 11.86 -11.84 -7.72
C LEU A 213 13.02 -11.34 -6.87
N HIS A 214 14.17 -11.10 -7.50
CA HIS A 214 15.39 -10.59 -6.84
C HIS A 214 15.57 -9.07 -7.04
N VAL A 215 14.46 -8.32 -7.03
CA VAL A 215 14.49 -6.87 -7.20
C VAL A 215 14.55 -6.18 -5.84
N GLU A 216 15.43 -5.19 -5.70
CA GLU A 216 15.52 -4.33 -4.53
C GLU A 216 14.84 -2.98 -4.80
N ASP A 217 14.31 -2.35 -3.76
CA ASP A 217 13.75 -0.99 -3.86
C ASP A 217 14.93 -0.01 -4.08
N PRO A 218 15.03 0.66 -5.24
CA PRO A 218 16.17 1.52 -5.53
C PRO A 218 16.32 2.69 -4.55
N TYR A 219 15.24 3.06 -3.85
CA TYR A 219 15.20 4.21 -2.94
C TYR A 219 15.02 3.82 -1.47
N CYS A 220 14.79 2.53 -1.19
CA CYS A 220 14.59 1.98 0.16
C CYS A 220 13.60 2.78 1.02
N ASN A 221 12.58 3.37 0.38
CA ASN A 221 11.65 4.31 1.02
C ASN A 221 10.19 3.86 0.96
N ALA A 222 9.90 2.76 0.26
CA ALA A 222 8.57 2.15 0.19
C ALA A 222 8.44 1.04 1.25
N HIS A 223 7.69 1.31 2.33
CA HIS A 223 7.51 0.38 3.45
C HIS A 223 6.78 -0.92 3.09
N TYR A 224 6.11 -0.94 1.95
CA TYR A 224 5.31 -2.06 1.43
C TYR A 224 6.06 -2.89 0.37
N PHE A 225 7.19 -2.42 -0.17
CA PHE A 225 7.83 -3.01 -1.35
C PHE A 225 8.24 -4.47 -1.14
N ASN A 226 9.02 -4.74 -0.09
CA ASN A 226 9.49 -6.10 0.22
C ASN A 226 8.32 -7.04 0.50
N GLU A 227 7.29 -6.55 1.19
CA GLU A 227 6.12 -7.35 1.55
C GLU A 227 5.36 -7.86 0.31
N ILE A 228 5.17 -6.99 -0.69
CA ILE A 228 4.47 -7.31 -1.95
C ILE A 228 5.37 -8.12 -2.88
N ARG A 229 6.68 -7.83 -2.94
CA ARG A 229 7.65 -8.63 -3.70
C ARG A 229 7.66 -10.07 -3.20
N ASP A 230 7.78 -10.26 -1.89
CA ASP A 230 7.86 -11.58 -1.28
C ASP A 230 6.54 -12.36 -1.41
N PHE A 231 5.40 -11.64 -1.45
CA PHE A 231 4.07 -12.22 -1.74
C PHE A 231 4.05 -12.93 -3.10
N TYR A 232 4.52 -12.28 -4.16
CA TYR A 232 4.45 -12.82 -5.52
C TYR A 232 5.70 -13.61 -5.95
N SER A 233 6.81 -13.51 -5.23
CA SER A 233 8.11 -14.06 -5.62
C SER A 233 8.05 -15.53 -6.08
N ASP A 234 7.26 -16.37 -5.41
CA ASP A 234 7.18 -17.80 -5.70
C ASP A 234 6.51 -18.16 -7.04
N LEU A 235 5.84 -17.19 -7.69
CA LEU A 235 5.18 -17.38 -8.99
C LEU A 235 6.14 -17.17 -10.17
N TYR A 236 7.33 -16.64 -9.92
CA TYR A 236 8.27 -16.20 -10.96
C TYR A 236 9.38 -17.21 -11.22
N PHE A 237 9.59 -17.49 -12.52
CA PHE A 237 10.65 -18.36 -13.04
C PHE A 237 11.40 -17.61 -14.13
N ASN A 238 12.64 -17.22 -13.86
CA ASN A 238 13.51 -16.60 -14.85
C ASN A 238 14.31 -17.67 -15.58
N VAL A 239 14.08 -17.81 -16.89
CA VAL A 239 14.72 -18.82 -17.74
C VAL A 239 15.78 -18.15 -18.60
N SER A 240 17.05 -18.56 -18.46
CA SER A 240 18.16 -18.01 -19.27
C SER A 240 18.29 -18.74 -20.61
N MET A 241 18.48 -18.00 -21.69
CA MET A 241 18.41 -18.45 -23.09
C MET A 241 19.78 -18.58 -23.77
N GLY A 242 20.86 -18.77 -22.99
CA GLY A 242 22.25 -18.72 -23.45
C GLY A 242 22.64 -19.79 -24.48
N ASP A 243 22.28 -21.06 -24.25
CA ASP A 243 22.70 -22.22 -25.07
C ASP A 243 21.52 -22.93 -25.78
N VAL A 244 20.44 -22.20 -26.03
CA VAL A 244 19.15 -22.75 -26.48
C VAL A 244 19.08 -22.82 -28.00
N ALA A 245 18.44 -23.86 -28.55
CA ALA A 245 18.10 -23.87 -29.96
C ALA A 245 16.95 -22.88 -30.19
N ARG A 246 17.28 -21.73 -30.79
CA ARG A 246 16.33 -20.64 -31.07
C ARG A 246 15.49 -20.92 -32.31
N GLU A 247 15.03 -22.16 -32.43
CA GLU A 247 14.25 -22.64 -33.56
C GLU A 247 12.76 -22.58 -33.24
N LYS A 248 11.96 -22.16 -34.23
CA LYS A 248 10.51 -22.22 -34.14
C LYS A 248 10.04 -23.51 -34.80
N HIS A 249 9.19 -24.25 -34.13
CA HIS A 249 8.63 -25.50 -34.63
C HIS A 249 7.12 -25.39 -34.80
N THR A 250 6.59 -26.05 -35.82
CA THR A 250 5.14 -26.19 -36.01
C THR A 250 4.60 -27.32 -35.12
N TYR A 251 3.28 -27.33 -34.89
CA TYR A 251 2.63 -28.35 -34.06
C TYR A 251 2.92 -29.77 -34.52
N GLY A 252 2.88 -30.02 -35.83
CA GLY A 252 3.15 -31.35 -36.42
C GLY A 252 4.60 -31.82 -36.29
N GLN A 253 5.57 -30.91 -36.16
CA GLN A 253 6.98 -31.26 -35.94
C GLN A 253 7.25 -31.65 -34.48
N MET A 254 6.57 -30.99 -33.53
CA MET A 254 6.74 -31.25 -32.10
C MET A 254 5.97 -32.48 -31.61
N PHE A 255 4.79 -32.74 -32.17
CA PHE A 255 3.87 -33.75 -31.67
C PHE A 255 3.52 -34.80 -32.75
N PRO A 256 4.29 -35.90 -32.87
CA PRO A 256 4.00 -36.97 -33.82
C PRO A 256 2.68 -37.66 -33.41
N GLY A 257 1.63 -37.54 -34.23
CA GLY A 257 0.28 -38.03 -33.93
C GLY A 257 -0.75 -36.95 -33.59
N TYR A 258 -0.46 -35.71 -33.96
CA TYR A 258 -1.41 -34.60 -34.05
C TYR A 258 -2.68 -35.01 -34.81
N ILE A 259 -3.85 -34.85 -34.17
CA ILE A 259 -5.17 -35.06 -34.78
C ILE A 259 -5.73 -33.69 -35.14
N SER A 260 -5.79 -33.38 -36.43
CA SER A 260 -6.37 -32.14 -36.95
C SER A 260 -7.89 -32.31 -37.04
N ASP A 261 -8.59 -32.19 -35.91
CA ASP A 261 -10.06 -32.12 -35.90
C ASP A 261 -10.51 -30.66 -36.04
N GLY A 262 -10.56 -30.19 -37.30
CA GLY A 262 -11.30 -29.02 -37.77
C GLY A 262 -10.75 -27.62 -37.44
N ASP A 263 -10.70 -26.75 -38.46
CA ASP A 263 -10.71 -25.26 -38.56
C ASP A 263 -10.16 -24.32 -37.44
N VAL A 264 -9.64 -24.82 -36.31
CA VAL A 264 -9.34 -24.01 -35.11
C VAL A 264 -7.85 -23.68 -34.97
N LEU A 265 -6.97 -24.43 -35.64
CA LEU A 265 -5.51 -24.32 -35.48
C LEU A 265 -4.83 -24.14 -36.83
N ASP A 266 -4.16 -23.00 -37.00
CA ASP A 266 -3.39 -22.71 -38.20
C ASP A 266 -2.09 -23.52 -38.19
N GLU A 267 -2.06 -24.63 -38.94
CA GLU A 267 -0.93 -25.57 -39.01
C GLU A 267 0.38 -24.90 -39.49
N SER A 268 0.27 -23.72 -40.09
CA SER A 268 1.40 -22.92 -40.59
C SER A 268 2.11 -22.10 -39.51
N GLU A 269 1.54 -21.98 -38.32
CA GLU A 269 2.13 -21.17 -37.24
C GLU A 269 3.34 -21.86 -36.61
N SER A 270 4.50 -21.21 -36.76
CA SER A 270 5.74 -21.61 -36.11
C SER A 270 5.87 -20.92 -34.74
N LEU A 271 5.86 -21.71 -33.67
CA LEU A 271 5.98 -21.22 -32.29
C LEU A 271 7.31 -21.66 -31.67
N PHE A 272 7.75 -20.90 -30.66
CA PHE A 272 8.86 -21.29 -29.81
C PHE A 272 8.33 -22.12 -28.64
N TRP A 273 8.84 -23.34 -28.47
CA TRP A 273 8.30 -24.31 -27.51
C TRP A 273 9.21 -24.51 -26.32
N VAL A 274 8.66 -24.35 -25.12
CA VAL A 274 9.34 -24.65 -23.85
C VAL A 274 8.63 -25.77 -23.14
N LYS A 275 9.38 -26.78 -22.71
CA LYS A 275 8.87 -27.90 -21.92
C LYS A 275 9.09 -27.61 -20.44
N ILE A 276 8.05 -27.77 -19.63
CA ILE A 276 8.09 -27.63 -18.17
C ILE A 276 7.73 -28.98 -17.56
N LEU A 277 8.63 -29.54 -16.75
CA LEU A 277 8.41 -30.76 -15.98
C LEU A 277 8.18 -30.40 -14.51
N PHE A 278 6.95 -30.62 -14.05
CA PHE A 278 6.58 -30.51 -12.64
C PHE A 278 6.84 -31.83 -11.89
N PRO A 279 6.88 -31.81 -10.55
CA PRO A 279 6.90 -33.02 -9.73
C PRO A 279 5.70 -33.96 -10.02
N GLU A 280 5.90 -35.28 -9.87
CA GLU A 280 4.88 -36.30 -10.16
C GLU A 280 3.60 -36.24 -9.30
N MET A 281 3.57 -35.40 -8.26
CA MET A 281 2.35 -35.13 -7.49
C MET A 281 1.33 -34.25 -8.24
N PHE A 282 1.75 -33.61 -9.34
CA PHE A 282 0.86 -32.80 -10.17
C PHE A 282 -0.02 -33.73 -11.01
N THR A 283 -1.33 -33.60 -10.84
CA THR A 283 -2.33 -34.34 -11.61
C THR A 283 -2.72 -33.55 -12.85
N LYS A 284 -3.41 -34.21 -13.80
CA LYS A 284 -4.00 -33.55 -14.96
C LYS A 284 -4.89 -32.37 -14.56
N GLU A 285 -5.67 -32.48 -13.49
CA GLU A 285 -6.56 -31.42 -13.02
C GLU A 285 -5.80 -30.19 -12.52
N HIS A 286 -4.65 -30.39 -11.86
CA HIS A 286 -3.81 -29.29 -11.40
C HIS A 286 -3.19 -28.53 -12.57
N ILE A 287 -2.71 -29.24 -13.59
CA ILE A 287 -2.11 -28.64 -14.79
C ILE A 287 -3.15 -27.96 -15.67
N GLU A 288 -4.34 -28.55 -15.77
CA GLU A 288 -5.44 -27.93 -16.51
C GLU A 288 -5.79 -26.57 -15.91
N LYS A 289 -5.80 -26.41 -14.60
CA LYS A 289 -6.09 -25.12 -13.95
C LYS A 289 -4.84 -24.24 -13.72
N LEU A 290 -3.75 -24.52 -14.42
CA LEU A 290 -2.52 -23.74 -14.34
C LEU A 290 -2.53 -22.63 -15.40
N ASP A 291 -2.25 -21.41 -14.96
CA ASP A 291 -2.11 -20.27 -15.84
C ASP A 291 -0.64 -19.87 -15.98
N ILE A 292 -0.20 -19.69 -17.22
CA ILE A 292 1.18 -19.34 -17.57
C ILE A 292 1.16 -18.06 -18.37
N TYR A 293 1.83 -17.03 -17.85
CA TYR A 293 1.86 -15.71 -18.45
C TYR A 293 3.29 -15.22 -18.68
N LEU A 294 3.43 -14.34 -19.67
CA LEU A 294 4.62 -13.53 -19.94
C LEU A 294 4.31 -12.06 -19.64
N ASN A 295 5.35 -11.22 -19.55
CA ASN A 295 5.23 -9.77 -19.26
C ASN A 295 4.27 -9.43 -18.13
N THR A 296 4.25 -10.26 -17.09
CA THR A 296 3.32 -10.13 -15.98
C THR A 296 4.10 -9.72 -14.76
N PHE A 297 3.79 -8.58 -14.18
CA PHE A 297 4.55 -7.99 -13.08
C PHE A 297 3.59 -7.49 -11.98
N PRO A 298 4.09 -7.37 -10.74
CA PRO A 298 3.27 -6.83 -9.65
C PRO A 298 2.97 -5.35 -9.89
N VAL A 299 1.70 -4.99 -9.80
CA VAL A 299 1.21 -3.62 -9.81
C VAL A 299 0.66 -3.23 -8.44
N VAL A 300 0.74 -1.94 -8.14
CA VAL A 300 0.29 -1.36 -6.88
C VAL A 300 -0.59 -0.14 -7.13
N ASN A 301 -1.60 0.03 -6.28
CA ASN A 301 -2.44 1.22 -6.27
C ASN A 301 -1.67 2.41 -5.69
N ARG A 302 -0.93 3.11 -6.55
CA ARG A 302 -0.23 4.34 -6.20
C ARG A 302 -0.37 5.40 -7.30
N GLN A 303 -0.44 6.65 -6.89
CA GLN A 303 -0.47 7.81 -7.78
C GLN A 303 0.67 8.75 -7.41
N ILE A 304 1.47 9.19 -8.40
CA ILE A 304 2.53 10.16 -8.13
C ILE A 304 1.94 11.56 -8.14
N VAL A 305 2.33 12.38 -7.17
CA VAL A 305 2.00 13.80 -7.14
C VAL A 305 3.28 14.60 -7.07
N TYR A 306 3.39 15.55 -8.00
CA TYR A 306 4.49 16.50 -8.06
C TYR A 306 4.09 17.83 -7.43
N LYS A 307 4.97 18.39 -6.59
CA LYS A 307 4.75 19.69 -5.97
C LYS A 307 6.05 20.48 -5.88
N GLN A 308 5.99 21.72 -6.34
CA GLN A 308 7.03 22.72 -6.10
C GLN A 308 6.74 23.51 -4.81
N HIS A 309 7.79 23.86 -4.09
CA HIS A 309 7.73 24.63 -2.86
C HIS A 309 8.85 25.67 -2.82
N ASN A 310 8.57 26.86 -2.27
CA ASN A 310 9.54 27.95 -2.16
C ASN A 310 9.82 28.24 -0.67
N PHE A 311 11.05 28.01 -0.23
CA PHE A 311 11.41 28.18 1.18
C PHE A 311 11.35 29.64 1.66
N ARG A 312 11.47 30.61 0.76
CA ARG A 312 11.47 32.05 1.12
C ARG A 312 10.06 32.58 1.34
N SER A 313 9.09 32.20 0.51
CA SER A 313 7.73 32.72 0.57
C SER A 313 6.82 31.91 1.48
N THR A 314 6.90 30.57 1.44
CA THR A 314 5.99 29.67 2.16
C THR A 314 6.64 28.99 3.37
N GLY A 315 7.90 29.32 3.67
CA GLY A 315 8.61 28.84 4.87
C GLY A 315 9.05 27.38 4.78
N ARG A 316 9.26 26.74 5.93
CA ARG A 316 9.85 25.39 6.04
C ARG A 316 8.84 24.24 6.03
N ILE A 317 7.55 24.55 6.19
CA ILE A 317 6.47 23.57 6.28
C ILE A 317 5.82 23.42 4.92
N ILE A 318 5.71 22.17 4.46
CA ILE A 318 5.18 21.84 3.13
C ILE A 318 3.96 20.95 3.32
N PRO A 319 2.73 21.44 3.06
CA PRO A 319 1.54 20.60 3.14
C PRO A 319 1.49 19.64 1.97
N LEU A 320 1.28 18.36 2.23
CA LEU A 320 1.06 17.34 1.19
C LEU A 320 -0.46 17.16 1.03
N LYS A 321 -0.97 17.60 -0.12
CA LYS A 321 -2.41 17.55 -0.38
C LYS A 321 -2.79 16.12 -0.74
N CYS A 322 -3.78 15.58 -0.03
CA CYS A 322 -4.38 14.29 -0.36
C CYS A 322 -5.80 14.57 -0.86
N PRO A 323 -6.06 14.46 -2.18
CA PRO A 323 -7.42 14.57 -2.72
C PRO A 323 -8.39 13.58 -2.07
N ASN A 324 -9.68 13.83 -2.21
CA ASN A 324 -10.73 13.01 -1.63
C ASN A 324 -10.48 11.52 -1.88
N ARG A 325 -10.58 10.73 -0.79
CA ARG A 325 -10.40 9.26 -0.80
C ARG A 325 -9.01 8.74 -1.20
N THR A 326 -8.00 9.61 -1.17
CA THR A 326 -6.60 9.21 -1.21
C THR A 326 -5.94 9.40 0.15
N TYR A 327 -4.83 8.70 0.37
CA TYR A 327 -4.01 8.75 1.57
C TYR A 327 -2.53 8.83 1.18
N PHE A 328 -1.74 9.53 1.99
CA PHE A 328 -0.31 9.61 1.79
C PHE A 328 0.36 8.25 2.02
N LEU A 329 1.22 7.84 1.09
CA LEU A 329 1.93 6.57 1.15
C LEU A 329 3.39 6.77 1.56
N ASN A 330 4.19 7.43 0.73
CA ASN A 330 5.60 7.75 1.02
C ASN A 330 6.11 8.89 0.13
N ILE A 331 7.25 9.50 0.51
CA ILE A 331 7.95 10.46 -0.36
C ILE A 331 8.81 9.67 -1.35
N ARG A 332 8.65 9.95 -2.65
CA ARG A 332 9.44 9.36 -3.74
C ARG A 332 10.81 10.02 -3.82
N SER A 333 10.83 11.35 -3.89
CA SER A 333 12.04 12.16 -4.00
C SER A 333 11.78 13.57 -3.47
N PHE A 334 12.81 14.17 -2.86
CA PHE A 334 12.80 15.56 -2.43
C PHE A 334 14.14 16.18 -2.86
N LEU A 335 14.10 17.04 -3.88
CA LEU A 335 15.27 17.72 -4.43
C LEU A 335 15.16 19.23 -4.22
N ASP A 336 16.29 19.90 -4.00
CA ASP A 336 16.35 21.36 -4.11
C ASP A 336 16.65 21.84 -5.53
N ASN A 337 16.63 23.16 -5.72
CA ASN A 337 16.97 23.83 -6.97
C ASN A 337 18.42 23.61 -7.45
N LYS A 338 19.29 22.96 -6.66
CA LYS A 338 20.66 22.58 -7.04
C LYS A 338 20.79 21.06 -7.23
N GLY A 339 19.68 20.32 -7.24
CA GLY A 339 19.64 18.87 -7.41
C GLY A 339 20.09 18.08 -6.16
N ARG A 340 20.18 18.71 -4.99
CA ARG A 340 20.58 18.03 -3.75
C ARG A 340 19.38 17.31 -3.15
N GLU A 341 19.56 16.04 -2.82
CA GLU A 341 18.52 15.21 -2.22
C GLU A 341 18.39 15.46 -0.72
N TYR A 342 17.14 15.56 -0.25
CA TYR A 342 16.81 15.71 1.15
C TYR A 342 16.49 14.35 1.73
N VAL A 343 17.20 13.97 2.80
CA VAL A 343 17.04 12.66 3.44
C VAL A 343 16.10 12.77 4.64
N ASN A 344 15.37 11.70 4.95
CA ASN A 344 14.55 11.63 6.15
C ASN A 344 15.45 11.72 7.40
N ARG A 345 15.11 12.60 8.35
CA ARG A 345 15.83 12.76 9.63
C ARG A 345 16.03 11.43 10.37
N LEU A 346 15.12 10.47 10.25
CA LEU A 346 15.26 9.15 10.88
C LEU A 346 16.49 8.35 10.41
N ASN A 347 17.02 8.67 9.23
CA ASN A 347 18.18 8.00 8.63
C ASN A 347 19.49 8.78 8.85
N GLN A 348 19.44 9.96 9.49
CA GLN A 348 20.59 10.85 9.69
C GLN A 348 20.83 11.05 11.20
N TYR A 349 22.01 10.66 11.68
CA TYR A 349 22.35 10.68 13.12
C TYR A 349 23.18 11.90 13.56
N GLU A 350 23.43 12.85 12.67
CA GLU A 350 24.15 14.08 13.01
C GLU A 350 23.30 14.99 13.92
N GLU A 351 23.95 15.78 14.79
CA GLU A 351 23.25 16.70 15.70
C GLU A 351 22.56 17.86 14.97
N ASN A 352 23.20 18.42 13.93
CA ASN A 352 22.69 19.58 13.18
C ASN A 352 22.74 19.39 11.64
N PRO A 353 22.08 18.36 11.09
CA PRO A 353 22.08 18.12 9.66
C PRO A 353 21.26 19.20 8.93
N THR A 354 21.77 19.62 7.78
CA THR A 354 21.07 20.51 6.84
C THR A 354 20.81 19.76 5.54
N GLY A 355 19.63 19.96 4.92
CA GLY A 355 19.19 19.12 3.81
C GLY A 355 18.45 17.86 4.28
N ILE A 356 17.68 17.97 5.36
CA ILE A 356 16.86 16.87 5.88
C ILE A 356 15.39 17.27 5.92
N PHE A 357 14.52 16.26 5.95
CA PHE A 357 13.10 16.45 6.15
C PHE A 357 12.53 15.54 7.24
N SER A 358 11.37 15.90 7.78
CA SER A 358 10.62 15.10 8.73
C SER A 358 9.14 15.13 8.37
N LEU A 359 8.51 13.96 8.41
CA LEU A 359 7.09 13.80 8.14
C LEU A 359 6.28 13.98 9.42
N TYR A 360 5.16 14.68 9.29
CA TYR A 360 4.20 14.92 10.36
C TYR A 360 2.81 14.61 9.84
N PHE A 361 2.03 13.93 10.68
CA PHE A 361 0.71 13.41 10.35
C PHE A 361 -0.27 13.94 11.40
N GLY A 362 -1.15 14.84 10.97
CA GLY A 362 -1.94 15.67 11.86
C GLY A 362 -1.08 16.59 12.72
N ASN A 363 -1.71 17.56 13.37
CA ASN A 363 -1.18 18.28 14.54
C ASN A 363 0.17 19.02 14.37
N LEU A 364 0.71 19.17 13.15
CA LEU A 364 1.68 20.23 12.84
C LEU A 364 0.98 21.57 12.63
N GLU A 365 -0.31 21.52 12.29
CA GLU A 365 -1.23 22.62 12.52
C GLU A 365 -1.24 22.87 14.03
N ARG A 366 -0.74 24.04 14.46
CA ARG A 366 -1.08 24.59 15.79
C ARG A 366 -2.58 24.96 15.90
N PHE A 367 -3.38 24.47 14.96
CA PHE A 367 -4.71 24.91 14.58
C PHE A 367 -5.57 23.65 14.42
N ASP A 368 -5.95 23.02 15.53
CA ASP A 368 -7.20 22.25 15.53
C ASP A 368 -8.33 23.20 15.09
N SER A 369 -9.28 22.81 14.24
CA SER A 369 -10.24 23.76 13.64
C SER A 369 -10.98 24.60 14.67
N ASP A 370 -11.25 24.01 15.83
CA ASP A 370 -11.88 24.69 16.96
C ASP A 370 -10.90 25.59 17.72
N SER A 371 -9.63 25.17 17.83
CA SER A 371 -8.55 26.02 18.37
C SER A 371 -8.23 27.19 17.44
N ALA A 372 -8.28 27.01 16.11
CA ALA A 372 -8.01 28.05 15.12
C ALA A 372 -9.07 29.13 15.18
N ARG A 373 -10.35 28.74 15.25
CA ARG A 373 -11.46 29.65 15.52
C ARG A 373 -11.29 30.37 16.85
N SER A 374 -10.96 29.65 17.92
CA SER A 374 -10.73 30.24 19.24
C SER A 374 -9.57 31.23 19.24
N LEU A 375 -8.45 30.92 18.58
CA LEU A 375 -7.25 31.76 18.52
C LEU A 375 -7.45 32.96 17.59
N ILE A 376 -8.09 32.77 16.44
CA ILE A 376 -8.48 33.88 15.54
C ILE A 376 -9.47 34.79 16.26
N SER A 377 -10.48 34.23 16.95
CA SER A 377 -11.41 35.00 17.79
C SER A 377 -10.69 35.72 18.92
N LYS A 378 -9.68 35.09 19.55
CA LYS A 378 -8.87 35.68 20.61
C LYS A 378 -8.00 36.82 20.07
N VAL A 379 -7.35 36.64 18.92
CA VAL A 379 -6.56 37.69 18.25
C VAL A 379 -7.47 38.83 17.79
N LEU A 380 -8.65 38.51 17.23
CA LEU A 380 -9.69 39.48 16.87
C LEU A 380 -10.15 40.28 18.09
N GLN A 381 -10.37 39.61 19.22
CA GLN A 381 -10.80 40.25 20.45
C GLN A 381 -9.70 41.12 21.05
N LEU A 382 -8.47 40.62 21.12
CA LEU A 382 -7.28 41.41 21.49
C LEU A 382 -7.10 42.61 20.57
N MET A 383 -7.26 42.46 19.25
CA MET A 383 -7.19 43.58 18.31
C MET A 383 -8.34 44.58 18.48
N LYS A 384 -9.53 44.16 18.93
CA LYS A 384 -10.62 45.09 19.28
C LYS A 384 -10.32 45.83 20.59
N GLU A 385 -9.83 45.12 21.58
CA GLU A 385 -9.50 45.65 22.92
C GLU A 385 -8.29 46.59 22.84
N ASP A 386 -7.18 46.15 22.25
CA ASP A 386 -5.99 46.97 22.00
C ASP A 386 -6.24 48.03 20.94
N GLY A 387 -7.04 47.74 19.91
CA GLY A 387 -7.42 48.72 18.88
C GLY A 387 -8.16 49.92 19.46
N ASN A 388 -8.96 49.71 20.52
CA ASN A 388 -9.57 50.81 21.28
C ASN A 388 -8.54 51.61 22.09
N ALA A 389 -7.46 50.98 22.56
CA ALA A 389 -6.33 51.69 23.19
C ALA A 389 -5.52 52.51 22.15
N PHE A 390 -5.36 52.00 20.93
CA PHE A 390 -4.68 52.67 19.81
C PHE A 390 -5.52 53.77 19.13
N ALA A 391 -6.85 53.76 19.30
CA ALA A 391 -7.75 54.79 18.79
C ALA A 391 -7.46 56.20 19.36
N SER A 392 -6.65 56.29 20.42
CA SER A 392 -6.13 57.55 20.95
C SER A 392 -5.18 58.30 19.99
N MET A 393 -4.59 57.63 18.99
CA MET A 393 -3.56 58.22 18.13
C MET A 393 -4.02 58.59 16.70
N ASN A 394 -5.13 58.06 16.18
CA ASN A 394 -5.85 58.55 14.98
C ASN A 394 -7.09 57.67 14.67
N PRO A 395 -8.32 58.11 15.01
CA PRO A 395 -9.52 57.24 14.97
C PRO A 395 -9.96 56.78 13.58
N ASP A 396 -9.87 57.65 12.56
CA ASP A 396 -10.55 57.42 11.27
C ASP A 396 -9.75 56.54 10.29
N ALA A 397 -8.43 56.70 10.24
CA ALA A 397 -7.57 55.89 9.36
C ALA A 397 -7.45 54.44 9.83
N LEU A 398 -7.32 54.24 11.15
CA LEU A 398 -7.16 52.92 11.77
C LEU A 398 -8.47 52.12 11.77
N SER A 399 -9.61 52.78 12.03
CA SER A 399 -10.92 52.08 12.03
C SER A 399 -11.29 51.54 10.65
N THR A 400 -10.92 52.23 9.57
CA THR A 400 -11.15 51.78 8.19
C THR A 400 -10.29 50.56 7.86
N GLN A 401 -9.00 50.58 8.21
CA GLN A 401 -8.10 49.43 8.01
C GLN A 401 -8.47 48.24 8.88
N LEU A 402 -8.89 48.47 10.13
CA LEU A 402 -9.39 47.43 11.02
C LEU A 402 -10.67 46.79 10.46
N LYS A 403 -11.63 47.58 9.98
CA LYS A 403 -12.85 47.05 9.32
C LYS A 403 -12.53 46.19 8.11
N GLU A 404 -11.57 46.58 7.29
CA GLU A 404 -11.13 45.80 6.13
C GLU A 404 -10.41 44.51 6.53
N LEU A 405 -9.61 44.55 7.61
CA LEU A 405 -9.02 43.35 8.20
C LEU A 405 -10.10 42.43 8.78
N PHE A 406 -11.10 42.97 9.48
CA PHE A 406 -12.23 42.20 9.99
C PHE A 406 -12.99 41.52 8.85
N SER A 407 -13.30 42.23 7.76
CA SER A 407 -14.00 41.64 6.62
C SER A 407 -13.20 40.51 5.98
N LYS A 408 -11.89 40.72 5.77
CA LYS A 408 -10.98 39.68 5.25
C LYS A 408 -10.86 38.49 6.20
N ILE A 409 -10.83 38.70 7.52
CA ILE A 409 -10.79 37.60 8.50
C ILE A 409 -12.10 36.80 8.46
N THR A 410 -13.26 37.44 8.39
CA THR A 410 -14.54 36.73 8.24
C THR A 410 -14.67 35.98 6.91
N GLU A 411 -14.09 36.51 5.82
CA GLU A 411 -14.00 35.78 4.55
C GLU A 411 -13.08 34.56 4.65
N ILE A 412 -11.94 34.71 5.33
CA ILE A 412 -11.03 33.60 5.64
C ILE A 412 -11.74 32.55 6.51
N GLU A 413 -12.49 32.96 7.54
CA GLU A 413 -13.30 32.07 8.37
C GLU A 413 -14.33 31.33 7.51
N LYS A 414 -15.13 32.03 6.70
CA LYS A 414 -16.14 31.40 5.84
C LYS A 414 -15.54 30.43 4.82
N GLY A 415 -14.36 30.73 4.28
CA GLY A 415 -13.61 29.84 3.38
C GLY A 415 -12.96 28.65 4.09
N LEU A 416 -12.54 28.83 5.35
CA LEU A 416 -12.09 27.74 6.22
C LEU A 416 -13.26 26.82 6.57
N GLU A 417 -14.44 27.34 6.91
CA GLU A 417 -15.61 26.51 7.26
C GLU A 417 -16.07 25.61 6.12
N SER A 418 -16.05 26.09 4.87
CA SER A 418 -16.37 25.26 3.71
C SER A 418 -15.31 24.18 3.47
N SER A 419 -14.03 24.49 3.72
CA SER A 419 -12.92 23.54 3.56
C SER A 419 -12.84 22.51 4.70
N LEU A 420 -13.35 22.85 5.88
CA LEU A 420 -13.29 22.03 7.09
C LEU A 420 -14.44 21.01 7.19
N LYS A 421 -15.61 21.29 6.61
CA LYS A 421 -16.75 20.34 6.59
C LYS A 421 -16.51 19.09 5.75
N GLU A 422 -15.51 19.12 4.86
CA GLU A 422 -15.21 18.00 3.95
C GLU A 422 -14.11 17.04 4.45
N ASP A 423 -13.30 17.41 5.45
CA ASP A 423 -12.00 16.75 5.64
C ASP A 423 -11.69 16.37 7.10
N ASN A 424 -12.35 15.32 7.60
CA ASN A 424 -11.99 14.62 8.85
C ASN A 424 -10.71 13.76 8.70
N LYS A 425 -9.82 14.07 7.76
CA LYS A 425 -8.65 13.24 7.42
C LYS A 425 -7.36 13.73 8.04
N THR A 426 -6.45 12.79 8.26
CA THR A 426 -5.09 13.06 8.75
C THR A 426 -4.30 13.82 7.68
N LYS A 427 -4.17 15.14 7.84
CA LYS A 427 -3.33 15.97 6.97
C LYS A 427 -1.86 15.62 7.15
N VAL A 428 -1.08 15.64 6.06
CA VAL A 428 0.35 15.31 6.11
C VAL A 428 1.20 16.52 5.76
N PHE A 429 2.25 16.74 6.54
CA PHE A 429 3.16 17.86 6.38
C PHE A 429 4.60 17.37 6.36
N VAL A 430 5.42 18.03 5.54
CA VAL A 430 6.86 17.86 5.54
C VAL A 430 7.47 19.09 6.20
N LEU A 431 8.20 18.88 7.30
CA LEU A 431 9.05 19.90 7.88
C LEU A 431 10.45 19.73 7.30
N SER A 432 10.90 20.72 6.55
CA SER A 432 12.23 20.73 5.92
C SER A 432 13.22 21.58 6.72
N VAL A 433 14.47 21.14 6.76
CA VAL A 433 15.61 21.97 7.19
C VAL A 433 16.43 22.27 5.93
N PRO A 434 16.10 23.35 5.20
CA PRO A 434 16.79 23.68 3.96
C PRO A 434 18.26 24.01 4.21
N GLN A 435 19.10 23.69 3.24
CA GLN A 435 20.48 24.18 3.23
C GLN A 435 20.50 25.69 2.97
N LYS A 436 21.57 26.36 3.40
CA LYS A 436 21.66 27.84 3.40
C LYS A 436 21.42 28.49 2.03
N ASP A 437 21.69 27.76 0.94
CA ASP A 437 21.56 28.26 -0.43
C ASP A 437 20.27 27.79 -1.13
N ALA A 438 19.45 26.96 -0.49
CA ALA A 438 18.27 26.39 -1.12
C ALA A 438 17.13 27.41 -1.12
N THR A 439 16.59 27.72 -2.30
CA THR A 439 15.49 28.68 -2.46
C THR A 439 14.19 27.97 -2.77
N ASN A 440 14.22 27.00 -3.67
CA ASN A 440 13.08 26.21 -4.09
C ASN A 440 13.38 24.72 -3.91
N ALA A 441 12.30 23.96 -3.79
CA ALA A 441 12.33 22.51 -3.70
C ALA A 441 11.24 21.88 -4.55
N GLU A 442 11.53 20.68 -5.02
CA GLU A 442 10.64 19.83 -5.77
C GLU A 442 10.44 18.54 -5.00
N ILE A 443 9.18 18.20 -4.75
CA ILE A 443 8.80 17.04 -3.97
C ILE A 443 7.87 16.18 -4.83
N LYS A 444 8.27 14.92 -5.01
CA LYS A 444 7.44 13.86 -5.55
C LYS A 444 7.03 12.94 -4.40
N TYR A 445 5.75 12.61 -4.32
CA TYR A 445 5.24 11.69 -3.30
C TYR A 445 4.14 10.80 -3.88
N TRP A 446 3.98 9.62 -3.27
CA TRP A 446 2.97 8.65 -3.64
C TRP A 446 1.73 8.81 -2.76
N LEU A 447 0.58 8.74 -3.42
CA LEU A 447 -0.73 8.61 -2.80
C LEU A 447 -1.31 7.22 -3.09
N THR A 448 -2.20 6.74 -2.23
CA THR A 448 -2.94 5.48 -2.42
C THR A 448 -4.42 5.67 -2.10
N SER A 449 -5.28 4.93 -2.80
CA SER A 449 -6.71 4.80 -2.49
C SER A 449 -6.97 3.72 -1.42
N GLY A 450 -5.95 2.92 -1.07
CA GLY A 450 -6.01 1.95 0.02
C GLY A 450 -7.04 0.84 -0.23
N SER A 451 -7.92 0.61 0.74
CA SER A 451 -8.98 -0.42 0.71
C SER A 451 -9.96 -0.25 -0.46
N LEU A 452 -10.16 0.96 -0.97
CA LEU A 452 -11.07 1.23 -2.09
C LEU A 452 -10.64 0.55 -3.39
N ALA A 453 -9.33 0.33 -3.55
CA ALA A 453 -8.75 -0.33 -4.71
C ALA A 453 -8.87 -1.86 -4.66
N ASN A 454 -9.35 -2.45 -3.56
CA ASN A 454 -9.59 -3.88 -3.49
C ASN A 454 -10.78 -4.28 -4.39
N GLY A 455 -10.74 -5.52 -4.89
CA GLY A 455 -11.84 -6.12 -5.66
C GLY A 455 -11.84 -5.84 -7.16
N PHE A 456 -10.92 -5.01 -7.69
CA PHE A 456 -10.72 -4.95 -9.14
C PHE A 456 -10.23 -6.29 -9.65
N ASN A 457 -10.89 -6.85 -10.65
CA ASN A 457 -10.68 -8.21 -11.15
C ASN A 457 -10.17 -8.20 -12.60
N GLU A 458 -10.02 -9.38 -13.18
CA GLU A 458 -9.53 -9.57 -14.56
C GLU A 458 -10.41 -8.92 -15.64
N HIS A 459 -11.70 -8.69 -15.33
CA HIS A 459 -12.66 -8.03 -16.21
C HIS A 459 -12.66 -6.50 -16.09
N THR A 460 -11.89 -5.96 -15.16
CA THR A 460 -11.79 -4.51 -14.96
C THR A 460 -11.01 -3.90 -16.13
N LEU A 461 -11.62 -2.94 -16.82
CA LEU A 461 -10.98 -2.21 -17.90
C LEU A 461 -9.91 -1.26 -17.32
N ILE A 462 -8.65 -1.49 -17.67
CA ILE A 462 -7.54 -0.62 -17.31
C ILE A 462 -7.15 0.25 -18.49
N GLN A 463 -6.97 1.54 -18.24
CA GLN A 463 -6.58 2.52 -19.24
C GLN A 463 -5.21 3.10 -18.91
N GLN A 464 -4.43 3.43 -19.94
CA GLN A 464 -3.15 4.13 -19.80
C GLN A 464 -3.39 5.61 -19.51
N PHE A 465 -2.56 6.20 -18.64
CA PHE A 465 -2.62 7.62 -18.34
C PHE A 465 -1.59 8.38 -19.19
N ASN A 466 -2.03 9.44 -19.86
CA ASN A 466 -1.25 10.41 -20.66
C ASN A 466 -0.53 9.89 -21.93
N ILE A 467 0.00 8.66 -21.97
CA ILE A 467 0.82 8.17 -23.09
C ILE A 467 0.35 6.77 -23.54
N GLU A 468 -0.01 6.62 -24.82
CA GLU A 468 -0.33 5.32 -25.45
C GLU A 468 0.97 4.56 -25.80
N LYS A 469 1.71 4.16 -24.77
CA LYS A 469 3.00 3.46 -24.91
C LYS A 469 2.83 1.96 -25.19
N TYR A 470 1.70 1.39 -24.77
CA TYR A 470 1.40 -0.03 -24.82
C TYR A 470 0.13 -0.34 -25.63
N ASP A 471 -0.02 -1.59 -26.05
CA ASP A 471 -1.23 -2.05 -26.72
C ASP A 471 -2.38 -2.14 -25.71
N ALA A 472 -3.43 -1.36 -25.94
CA ALA A 472 -4.59 -1.28 -25.05
C ALA A 472 -5.32 -2.63 -24.87
N SER A 473 -5.26 -3.51 -25.87
CA SER A 473 -5.93 -4.81 -25.81
C SER A 473 -5.21 -5.82 -24.91
N GLY A 474 -3.91 -5.65 -24.67
CA GLY A 474 -3.12 -6.56 -23.85
C GLY A 474 -2.75 -6.03 -22.47
N ILE A 475 -3.45 -5.02 -21.97
CA ILE A 475 -3.36 -4.56 -20.57
C ILE A 475 -4.49 -5.21 -19.78
N MET A 476 -4.16 -6.16 -18.90
CA MET A 476 -5.16 -6.92 -18.15
C MET A 476 -4.64 -7.35 -16.77
N LEU A 477 -5.50 -7.31 -15.74
CA LEU A 477 -5.20 -7.93 -14.45
C LEU A 477 -5.29 -9.46 -14.55
N ARG A 478 -4.36 -10.16 -13.91
CA ARG A 478 -4.35 -11.64 -13.77
C ARG A 478 -4.71 -12.11 -12.37
N THR A 479 -4.87 -11.17 -11.45
CA THR A 479 -5.33 -11.40 -10.09
C THR A 479 -6.20 -10.23 -9.68
N SER A 480 -7.15 -10.47 -8.79
CA SER A 480 -7.88 -9.37 -8.18
C SER A 480 -6.94 -8.50 -7.34
N MET A 481 -7.16 -7.18 -7.33
CA MET A 481 -6.44 -6.27 -6.44
C MET A 481 -6.81 -6.56 -5.00
N GLN A 482 -5.81 -6.78 -4.15
CA GLN A 482 -5.98 -7.15 -2.75
C GLN A 482 -4.93 -6.50 -1.83
N GLY A 483 -5.14 -6.61 -0.52
CA GLY A 483 -4.19 -6.16 0.52
C GLY A 483 -4.13 -4.65 0.74
N GLY A 484 -4.98 -3.86 0.07
CA GLY A 484 -5.15 -2.44 0.36
C GLY A 484 -5.77 -2.26 1.73
N ALA A 485 -5.10 -1.50 2.60
CA ALA A 485 -5.53 -1.28 3.98
C ALA A 485 -5.32 0.16 4.41
N THR A 486 -6.30 0.70 5.11
CA THR A 486 -6.30 2.06 5.69
C THR A 486 -6.64 1.95 7.16
N HIS A 487 -6.07 2.84 7.98
CA HIS A 487 -6.47 2.99 9.38
C HIS A 487 -7.69 3.90 9.42
N ASP A 488 -8.88 3.31 9.32
CA ASP A 488 -10.14 4.05 9.29
C ASP A 488 -10.54 4.51 10.70
N SER A 489 -10.05 3.82 11.74
CA SER A 489 -10.26 4.17 13.15
C SER A 489 -8.95 4.37 13.92
N GLU A 490 -8.99 5.20 14.97
CA GLU A 490 -7.85 5.37 15.90
C GLU A 490 -7.47 4.05 16.59
N GLN A 491 -8.44 3.16 16.83
CA GLN A 491 -8.19 1.86 17.45
C GLN A 491 -7.34 0.94 16.57
N GLU A 492 -7.59 0.91 15.26
CA GLU A 492 -6.77 0.17 14.30
C GLU A 492 -5.34 0.70 14.24
N LEU A 493 -5.19 2.02 14.26
CA LEU A 493 -3.87 2.66 14.33
C LEU A 493 -3.16 2.26 15.63
N ILE A 494 -3.84 2.30 16.78
CA ILE A 494 -3.29 1.89 18.07
C ILE A 494 -2.86 0.43 18.05
N ASN A 495 -3.67 -0.47 17.49
CA ASN A 495 -3.33 -1.90 17.40
C ASN A 495 -2.09 -2.13 16.51
N SER A 496 -2.01 -1.40 15.39
CA SER A 496 -0.84 -1.44 14.50
C SER A 496 0.43 -0.94 15.18
N LEU A 497 0.32 0.18 15.92
CA LEU A 497 1.42 0.74 16.70
C LEU A 497 1.84 -0.19 17.85
N ARG A 498 0.88 -0.81 18.55
CA ARG A 498 1.16 -1.81 19.61
C ARG A 498 1.94 -3.00 19.06
N TYR A 499 1.54 -3.56 17.91
CA TYR A 499 2.28 -4.65 17.27
C TYR A 499 3.71 -4.24 16.90
N GLY A 500 3.88 -3.05 16.29
CA GLY A 500 5.19 -2.53 15.95
C GLY A 500 6.11 -2.32 17.15
N LEU A 501 5.56 -1.88 18.28
CA LEU A 501 6.32 -1.58 19.51
C LEU A 501 6.67 -2.84 20.32
N LEU A 502 5.70 -3.74 20.50
CA LEU A 502 5.84 -4.94 21.34
C LEU A 502 6.58 -6.06 20.62
N SER A 503 6.14 -6.40 19.41
CA SER A 503 6.63 -7.58 18.70
C SER A 503 7.84 -7.27 17.83
N ARG A 504 8.01 -6.02 17.34
CA ARG A 504 9.12 -5.61 16.44
C ARG A 504 9.37 -6.60 15.28
N GLU A 505 8.28 -7.03 14.64
CA GLU A 505 8.26 -8.07 13.59
C GLU A 505 8.69 -9.47 14.03
N ARG A 506 8.88 -9.74 15.32
CA ARG A 506 9.23 -11.06 15.85
C ARG A 506 8.03 -11.72 16.49
N ILE A 507 7.89 -13.02 16.25
CA ILE A 507 6.80 -13.83 16.79
C ILE A 507 7.39 -14.87 17.73
N ILE A 508 6.99 -14.79 19.00
CA ILE A 508 7.50 -15.65 20.07
C ILE A 508 6.33 -16.33 20.79
N SER A 509 5.29 -15.57 21.14
CA SER A 509 4.15 -16.06 21.91
C SER A 509 2.88 -16.22 21.07
N LYS A 510 1.89 -16.92 21.63
CA LYS A 510 0.53 -17.00 21.04
C LYS A 510 -0.13 -15.62 20.91
N GLU A 511 0.21 -14.68 21.80
CA GLU A 511 -0.37 -13.33 21.78
C GLU A 511 0.26 -12.46 20.69
N ASP A 512 1.53 -12.71 20.32
CA ASP A 512 2.16 -12.09 19.16
C ASP A 512 1.49 -12.50 17.85
N ILE A 513 1.07 -13.77 17.75
CA ILE A 513 0.33 -14.29 16.59
C ILE A 513 -1.01 -13.55 16.46
N LYS A 514 -1.76 -13.42 17.56
CA LYS A 514 -3.03 -12.65 17.55
C LYS A 514 -2.80 -11.19 17.19
N SER A 515 -1.81 -10.55 17.81
CA SER A 515 -1.46 -9.15 17.54
C SER A 515 -1.08 -8.94 16.06
N TYR A 516 -0.35 -9.90 15.46
CA TYR A 516 -0.02 -9.89 14.04
C TYR A 516 -1.26 -9.98 13.14
N LEU A 517 -2.17 -10.93 13.41
CA LEU A 517 -3.38 -11.11 12.62
C LEU A 517 -4.35 -9.93 12.76
N LEU A 518 -4.51 -9.40 13.97
CA LEU A 518 -5.27 -8.18 14.24
C LEU A 518 -4.66 -6.96 13.53
N HIS A 519 -3.34 -6.88 13.42
CA HIS A 519 -2.70 -5.83 12.64
C HIS A 519 -2.94 -5.99 11.12
N LYS A 520 -2.90 -7.22 10.59
CA LYS A 520 -3.02 -7.48 9.14
C LYS A 520 -4.46 -7.43 8.62
N MET A 521 -5.42 -7.96 9.39
CA MET A 521 -6.82 -8.07 8.98
C MET A 521 -7.77 -7.18 9.80
N GLY A 522 -7.35 -6.67 10.95
CA GLY A 522 -8.08 -5.66 11.72
C GLY A 522 -9.57 -5.98 11.88
N LYS A 523 -10.40 -5.11 11.30
CA LYS A 523 -11.86 -5.15 11.29
C LYS A 523 -12.49 -6.45 10.80
N TYR A 524 -11.75 -7.29 10.07
CA TYR A 524 -12.27 -8.54 9.52
C TYR A 524 -12.22 -9.72 10.48
N VAL A 525 -11.45 -9.62 11.58
CA VAL A 525 -11.23 -10.75 12.49
C VAL A 525 -12.18 -10.66 13.68
N GLU A 526 -13.08 -11.64 13.81
CA GLU A 526 -13.94 -11.76 14.99
C GLU A 526 -13.22 -12.52 16.12
N SER A 527 -12.60 -13.66 15.81
CA SER A 527 -11.82 -14.42 16.79
C SER A 527 -10.71 -15.26 16.16
N VAL A 528 -9.67 -15.51 16.95
CA VAL A 528 -8.50 -16.33 16.57
C VAL A 528 -8.30 -17.44 17.59
N GLU A 529 -8.39 -18.69 17.15
CA GLU A 529 -8.11 -19.89 17.94
C GLU A 529 -6.78 -20.52 17.48
N ILE A 530 -5.89 -20.82 18.43
CA ILE A 530 -4.55 -21.35 18.14
C ILE A 530 -4.41 -22.75 18.76
N GLY A 531 -4.25 -23.75 17.90
CA GLY A 531 -4.13 -25.16 18.25
C GLY A 531 -2.90 -25.85 17.65
N ASN A 532 -2.77 -27.15 17.91
CA ASN A 532 -1.73 -27.99 17.31
C ASN A 532 -2.31 -28.72 16.09
N GLY A 533 -1.59 -28.73 14.99
CA GLY A 533 -1.96 -29.43 13.75
C GLY A 533 -0.79 -30.20 13.14
N VAL A 534 -1.06 -30.81 12.00
CA VAL A 534 -0.06 -31.54 11.19
C VAL A 534 -0.22 -31.14 9.73
N ALA A 535 0.89 -30.90 9.03
CA ALA A 535 0.89 -30.60 7.59
C ALA A 535 1.97 -31.42 6.86
N ILE A 536 1.83 -31.57 5.55
CA ILE A 536 2.80 -32.24 4.67
C ILE A 536 4.00 -31.30 4.48
N SER A 537 5.22 -31.82 4.62
CA SER A 537 6.42 -31.03 4.37
C SER A 537 6.64 -30.80 2.86
N PRO A 538 7.16 -29.62 2.46
CA PRO A 538 7.58 -29.40 1.08
C PRO A 538 8.87 -30.15 0.70
N ASP A 539 9.61 -30.70 1.65
CA ASP A 539 10.87 -31.43 1.41
C ASP A 539 10.61 -32.92 1.15
N ARG A 540 11.11 -33.47 0.03
CA ARG A 540 10.96 -34.88 -0.38
C ARG A 540 11.37 -35.89 0.71
N LYS A 541 12.29 -35.51 1.61
CA LYS A 541 12.80 -36.39 2.67
C LYS A 541 11.99 -36.33 3.97
N LYS A 542 11.03 -35.40 4.09
CA LYS A 542 10.22 -35.21 5.29
C LYS A 542 8.75 -35.44 4.93
N GLY A 543 8.08 -36.36 5.63
CA GLY A 543 6.66 -36.61 5.45
C GLY A 543 5.79 -35.58 6.17
N LEU A 544 5.14 -36.00 7.26
CA LEU A 544 4.31 -35.13 8.09
C LEU A 544 5.14 -34.31 9.07
N THR A 545 4.84 -33.02 9.19
CA THR A 545 5.46 -32.09 10.15
C THR A 545 4.41 -31.51 11.09
N ARG A 546 4.78 -31.33 12.36
CA ARG A 546 3.93 -30.63 13.33
C ARG A 546 3.86 -29.16 12.95
N VAL A 547 2.64 -28.62 12.91
CA VAL A 547 2.39 -27.21 12.63
C VAL A 547 1.51 -26.61 13.72
N THR A 548 1.61 -25.31 13.91
CA THR A 548 0.63 -24.58 14.73
C THR A 548 -0.56 -24.24 13.83
N GLU A 549 -1.72 -24.82 14.14
CA GLU A 549 -2.96 -24.55 13.40
C GLU A 549 -3.63 -23.30 13.97
N ILE A 550 -3.90 -22.32 13.10
CA ILE A 550 -4.54 -21.06 13.44
C ILE A 550 -5.89 -21.04 12.73
N ARG A 551 -6.98 -20.98 13.50
CA ARG A 551 -8.34 -20.86 12.98
C ARG A 551 -8.82 -19.42 13.17
N ILE A 552 -9.18 -18.78 12.07
CA ILE A 552 -9.64 -17.39 12.04
C ILE A 552 -11.12 -17.39 11.70
N LYS A 553 -11.96 -16.89 12.60
CA LYS A 553 -13.36 -16.59 12.30
C LYS A 553 -13.44 -15.15 11.80
N LEU A 554 -13.99 -15.00 10.60
CA LEU A 554 -14.16 -13.69 10.00
C LEU A 554 -15.52 -13.09 10.39
N GLY A 555 -15.55 -11.78 10.60
CA GLY A 555 -16.80 -11.04 10.78
C GLY A 555 -17.61 -10.94 9.48
N GLN A 556 -18.63 -10.06 9.46
CA GLN A 556 -19.33 -9.73 8.22
C GLN A 556 -18.48 -8.77 7.39
N PHE A 557 -18.19 -9.14 6.14
CA PHE A 557 -17.53 -8.31 5.14
C PHE A 557 -18.09 -8.63 3.75
N ASP A 558 -17.96 -7.70 2.81
CA ASP A 558 -18.30 -7.94 1.40
C ASP A 558 -17.20 -8.76 0.73
N ASP A 559 -17.55 -9.76 -0.07
CA ASP A 559 -16.59 -10.65 -0.76
C ASP A 559 -15.56 -9.88 -1.61
N ASP A 560 -15.92 -8.69 -2.10
CA ASP A 560 -15.04 -7.80 -2.86
C ASP A 560 -13.88 -7.20 -2.03
N GLU A 561 -14.00 -7.16 -0.70
CA GLU A 561 -12.97 -6.60 0.18
C GLU A 561 -11.82 -7.59 0.43
N ILE A 562 -12.10 -8.89 0.43
CA ILE A 562 -11.12 -9.97 0.60
C ILE A 562 -11.32 -11.04 -0.48
N PRO A 563 -10.82 -10.79 -1.72
CA PRO A 563 -11.18 -11.61 -2.87
C PRO A 563 -10.58 -13.02 -2.85
N ASN A 564 -9.49 -13.28 -2.11
CA ASN A 564 -8.85 -14.59 -2.11
C ASN A 564 -8.29 -15.03 -0.74
N LEU A 565 -9.12 -15.74 0.02
CA LEU A 565 -8.74 -16.27 1.34
C LEU A 565 -7.63 -17.33 1.28
N ALA A 566 -7.60 -18.18 0.25
CA ALA A 566 -6.60 -19.25 0.16
C ALA A 566 -5.19 -18.69 -0.06
N GLU A 567 -5.05 -17.69 -0.95
CA GLU A 567 -3.80 -16.97 -1.16
C GLU A 567 -3.32 -16.26 0.10
N LEU A 568 -4.23 -15.58 0.79
CA LEU A 568 -3.92 -14.86 2.02
C LEU A 568 -3.51 -15.81 3.16
N ALA A 569 -4.15 -16.99 3.28
CA ALA A 569 -3.75 -18.01 4.24
C ALA A 569 -2.29 -18.43 4.03
N LEU A 570 -1.94 -18.82 2.80
CA LEU A 570 -0.60 -19.28 2.48
C LEU A 570 0.45 -18.17 2.67
N TYR A 571 0.10 -16.94 2.31
CA TYR A 571 0.97 -15.81 2.56
C TYR A 571 1.20 -15.56 4.06
N PHE A 572 0.14 -15.56 4.87
CA PHE A 572 0.27 -15.39 6.31
C PHE A 572 1.04 -16.54 6.97
N GLU A 573 0.87 -17.79 6.51
CA GLU A 573 1.67 -18.93 6.97
C GLU A 573 3.17 -18.68 6.78
N ARG A 574 3.55 -18.15 5.61
CA ARG A 574 4.95 -17.83 5.27
C ARG A 574 5.47 -16.62 6.05
N ASP A 575 4.70 -15.54 6.12
CA ASP A 575 5.12 -14.33 6.84
C ASP A 575 5.25 -14.61 8.36
N LEU A 576 4.36 -15.44 8.92
CA LEU A 576 4.48 -15.93 10.30
C LEU A 576 5.74 -16.80 10.48
N ALA A 577 6.01 -17.72 9.54
CA ALA A 577 7.18 -18.60 9.61
C ALA A 577 8.50 -17.81 9.52
N ALA A 578 8.58 -16.81 8.62
CA ALA A 578 9.75 -15.96 8.46
C ALA A 578 10.04 -15.09 9.70
N ARG A 579 8.98 -14.67 10.40
CA ARG A 579 9.05 -13.84 11.61
C ARG A 579 9.16 -14.65 12.91
N SER A 580 9.00 -15.98 12.83
CA SER A 580 9.07 -16.88 13.98
C SER A 580 10.51 -17.09 14.41
N VAL A 581 10.82 -16.77 15.66
CA VAL A 581 12.17 -16.99 16.22
C VAL A 581 12.47 -18.49 16.36
N CYS A 582 11.44 -19.33 16.43
CA CYS A 582 11.57 -20.76 16.66
C CYS A 582 11.51 -21.60 15.37
N ASN A 583 11.57 -20.99 14.18
CA ASN A 583 11.36 -21.67 12.88
C ASN A 583 10.14 -22.60 12.89
N SER A 584 9.05 -22.13 13.51
CA SER A 584 7.82 -22.90 13.60
C SER A 584 7.05 -22.84 12.29
N ASN A 585 6.45 -23.96 11.91
CA ASN A 585 5.54 -24.02 10.76
C ASN A 585 4.12 -23.70 11.22
N TYR A 586 3.38 -22.95 10.41
CA TYR A 586 2.00 -22.52 10.68
C TYR A 586 1.08 -23.05 9.58
N LYS A 587 -0.18 -23.34 9.93
CA LYS A 587 -1.26 -23.58 8.96
C LYS A 587 -2.46 -22.72 9.34
N ILE A 588 -2.98 -21.94 8.42
CA ILE A 588 -4.13 -21.05 8.63
C ILE A 588 -5.36 -21.65 8.00
N LYS A 589 -6.47 -21.62 8.73
CA LYS A 589 -7.80 -22.01 8.25
C LYS A 589 -8.79 -20.92 8.59
N PHE A 590 -9.49 -20.45 7.56
CA PHE A 590 -10.67 -19.60 7.76
C PHE A 590 -11.87 -20.51 8.06
N VAL A 591 -12.62 -20.18 9.12
CA VAL A 591 -13.71 -21.00 9.69
C VAL A 591 -15.03 -20.24 9.65
#